data_AF-A0A1Z3HRS8-F1
#
_entry.id   AF-A0A1Z3HRS8-F1
#
_cell.length_a   1.000
_cell.length_b   1.000
_cell.length_c   1.000
_cell.angle_alpha   90.00
_cell.angle_beta   90.00
_cell.angle_gamma   90.00
#
_symmetry.space_group_name_H-M   'P 1'
#
loop_
_entity.id
_entity.type
_entity.pdbx_description
1 polymer ?
#
loop_
_entity_poly.entity_id
_entity_poly.type
_entity_poly.pdbx_seq_one_letter_code
_entity_poly.pdbx_strand_id
1 'polypeptide(L)'
;MRRPSCWPLALTPVFDAAAAPVIATCQNNPAATQPTLALAQTLWDRPGEILALADGSHPLWRYGLLSAALEPLGWDAPLTVAPLIARQLLLTPAGLPADVSLWSWGEAPLPSLSASGQVMAQRLRLAPTCLRIVPIQAAAGTLAQPTIQAMTRVSQRPVLALSDWAVTGDEALKSLLTLAWLRGTDLYLPGRSVKTGGGDDQSQGYPALQALAGAADDGVLAPGAMAPH
;
A
#
# COMPACT_ATOMS: atom_id res chain seq x y z
N MET A 1 -22.85 -8.12 8.90
CA MET A 1 -23.15 -7.05 7.92
C MET A 1 -21.84 -6.56 7.32
N ARG A 2 -21.59 -6.78 6.03
CA ARG A 2 -20.43 -6.20 5.36
C ARG A 2 -20.72 -4.71 5.17
N ARG A 3 -19.85 -3.83 5.67
CA ARG A 3 -19.95 -2.40 5.34
C ARG A 3 -19.77 -2.29 3.84
N PRO A 4 -20.72 -1.70 3.10
CA PRO A 4 -20.48 -1.42 1.70
C PRO A 4 -19.27 -0.47 1.65
N SER A 5 -18.47 -0.57 0.60
CA SER A 5 -17.23 0.19 0.45
C SER A 5 -17.19 0.75 -0.95
N CYS A 6 -16.90 2.04 -1.14
CA CYS A 6 -17.03 2.75 -2.43
C CYS A 6 -15.97 2.38 -3.48
N TRP A 7 -14.94 1.61 -3.11
CA TRP A 7 -13.84 1.26 -4.01
C TRP A 7 -14.24 0.53 -5.31
N PRO A 8 -15.34 -0.27 -5.39
CA PRO A 8 -15.78 -0.85 -6.65
C PRO A 8 -16.13 0.23 -7.69
N LEU A 9 -16.66 1.38 -7.26
CA LEU A 9 -16.96 2.50 -8.16
C LEU A 9 -15.68 3.02 -8.82
N ALA A 10 -14.62 3.23 -8.03
CA ALA A 10 -13.32 3.70 -8.52
C ALA A 10 -12.61 2.66 -9.43
N LEU A 11 -12.92 1.38 -9.29
CA LEU A 11 -12.40 0.32 -10.17
C LEU A 11 -13.18 0.16 -11.48
N THR A 12 -14.43 0.62 -11.53
CA THR A 12 -15.32 0.33 -12.66
C THR A 12 -14.73 0.80 -14.00
N PRO A 13 -14.17 2.03 -14.13
CA PRO A 13 -13.55 2.48 -15.38
C PRO A 13 -12.31 1.69 -15.81
N VAL A 14 -11.63 1.03 -14.86
CA VAL A 14 -10.43 0.23 -15.16
C VAL A 14 -10.81 -1.12 -15.74
N PHE A 15 -11.94 -1.67 -15.30
CA PHE A 15 -12.45 -2.96 -15.73
C PHE A 15 -13.26 -2.87 -17.03
N ASP A 16 -14.14 -1.87 -17.12
CA ASP A 16 -15.09 -1.73 -18.21
C ASP A 16 -15.07 -0.30 -18.77
N ALA A 17 -14.56 -0.15 -20.00
CA ALA A 17 -14.54 1.13 -20.69
C ALA A 17 -15.96 1.69 -20.97
N ALA A 18 -16.98 0.82 -21.03
CA ALA A 18 -18.38 1.24 -21.19
C ALA A 18 -18.94 1.93 -19.94
N ALA A 19 -18.25 1.87 -18.80
CA ALA A 19 -18.65 2.59 -17.59
C ALA A 19 -18.48 4.12 -17.72
N ALA A 20 -17.53 4.59 -18.52
CA ALA A 20 -17.24 6.02 -18.69
C ALA A 20 -18.48 6.86 -19.12
N PRO A 21 -19.26 6.50 -20.16
CA PRO A 21 -20.45 7.25 -20.53
C PRO A 21 -21.57 7.18 -19.47
N VAL A 22 -21.68 6.07 -18.72
CA VAL A 22 -22.65 5.95 -17.62
C VAL A 22 -22.29 6.93 -16.50
N ILE A 23 -21.01 6.94 -16.11
CA ILE A 23 -20.46 7.85 -15.10
C ILE A 23 -20.65 9.31 -15.50
N ALA A 24 -20.36 9.65 -16.77
CA ALA A 24 -20.57 10.99 -17.31
C ALA A 24 -22.06 11.41 -17.29
N THR A 25 -22.95 10.47 -17.60
CA THR A 25 -24.41 10.70 -17.55
C THR A 25 -24.89 10.93 -16.12
N CYS A 26 -24.45 10.10 -15.16
CA CYS A 26 -24.81 10.27 -13.75
C CYS A 26 -24.31 11.59 -13.16
N GLN A 27 -23.17 12.10 -13.64
CA GLN A 27 -22.62 13.39 -13.23
C GLN A 27 -23.17 14.58 -14.04
N ASN A 28 -24.05 14.33 -15.01
CA ASN A 28 -24.56 15.34 -15.95
C ASN A 28 -23.42 16.17 -16.59
N ASN A 29 -22.29 15.52 -16.88
CA ASN A 29 -21.11 16.15 -17.44
C ASN A 29 -20.42 15.18 -18.43
N PRO A 30 -20.49 15.42 -19.75
CA PRO A 30 -19.91 14.52 -20.74
C PRO A 30 -18.38 14.39 -20.64
N ALA A 31 -17.70 15.33 -20.00
CA ALA A 31 -16.26 15.27 -19.78
C ALA A 31 -15.87 14.47 -18.51
N ALA A 32 -16.81 14.20 -17.60
CA ALA A 32 -16.55 13.51 -16.34
C ALA A 32 -16.64 11.98 -16.49
N THR A 33 -15.58 11.39 -17.06
CA THR A 33 -15.53 9.93 -17.31
C THR A 33 -15.04 9.10 -16.13
N GLN A 34 -14.61 9.76 -15.05
CA GLN A 34 -14.14 9.13 -13.82
C GLN A 34 -15.12 9.39 -12.68
N PRO A 35 -15.30 8.44 -11.76
CA PRO A 35 -16.16 8.62 -10.61
C PRO A 35 -15.58 9.65 -9.65
N THR A 36 -16.44 10.31 -8.88
CA THR A 36 -16.07 11.34 -7.88
C THR A 36 -16.66 10.98 -6.52
N LEU A 37 -16.21 11.63 -5.44
CA LEU A 37 -16.85 11.46 -4.12
C LEU A 37 -18.30 11.94 -4.14
N ALA A 38 -18.60 13.02 -4.88
CA ALA A 38 -19.96 13.53 -5.05
C ALA A 38 -20.87 12.49 -5.72
N LEU A 39 -20.38 11.83 -6.77
CA LEU A 39 -21.10 10.73 -7.40
C LEU A 39 -21.27 9.55 -6.44
N ALA A 40 -20.22 9.16 -5.71
CA ALA A 40 -20.29 8.08 -4.74
C ALA A 40 -21.34 8.37 -3.67
N GLN A 41 -21.39 9.59 -3.13
CA GLN A 41 -22.39 10.04 -2.16
C GLN A 41 -23.81 9.95 -2.72
N THR A 42 -24.01 10.35 -3.98
CA THR A 42 -25.33 10.33 -4.64
C THR A 42 -25.84 8.91 -4.85
N LEU A 43 -24.95 7.96 -5.17
CA LEU A 43 -25.31 6.56 -5.45
C LEU A 43 -25.41 5.70 -4.19
N TRP A 44 -24.97 6.20 -3.02
CA TRP A 44 -24.90 5.40 -1.80
C TRP A 44 -26.20 5.39 -1.01
N ASP A 45 -26.61 4.23 -0.51
CA ASP A 45 -27.79 4.11 0.37
C ASP A 45 -27.64 4.94 1.66
N ARG A 46 -26.41 5.14 2.12
CA ARG A 46 -26.08 5.82 3.38
C ARG A 46 -25.05 6.94 3.16
N PRO A 47 -25.42 8.05 2.52
CA PRO A 47 -24.47 9.07 2.05
C PRO A 47 -23.54 9.62 3.15
N GLY A 48 -23.98 9.62 4.42
CA GLY A 48 -23.16 10.04 5.55
C GLY A 48 -21.92 9.16 5.79
N GLU A 49 -21.92 7.89 5.37
CA GLU A 49 -20.75 7.01 5.45
C GLU A 49 -19.62 7.44 4.50
N ILE A 50 -19.96 8.14 3.41
CA ILE A 50 -18.97 8.65 2.45
C ILE A 50 -18.18 9.83 3.02
N LEU A 51 -18.71 10.55 4.02
CA LEU A 51 -17.98 11.66 4.65
C LEU A 51 -16.67 11.20 5.30
N ALA A 52 -16.63 9.98 5.85
CA ALA A 52 -15.41 9.41 6.41
C ALA A 52 -14.33 9.17 5.33
N LEU A 53 -14.72 9.02 4.06
CA LEU A 53 -13.80 8.90 2.93
C LEU A 53 -13.28 10.24 2.44
N ALA A 54 -13.94 11.36 2.76
CA ALA A 54 -13.43 12.69 2.40
C ALA A 54 -12.25 13.12 3.30
N ASP A 55 -11.96 12.36 4.36
CA ASP A 55 -10.78 12.56 5.20
C ASP A 55 -9.53 11.96 4.51
N GLY A 56 -8.53 12.79 4.22
CA GLY A 56 -7.25 12.35 3.65
C GLY A 56 -6.48 11.37 4.54
N SER A 57 -6.79 11.33 5.84
CA SER A 57 -6.25 10.33 6.77
C SER A 57 -6.88 8.94 6.62
N HIS A 58 -7.98 8.82 5.86
CA HIS A 58 -8.69 7.56 5.67
C HIS A 58 -7.75 6.49 5.11
N PRO A 59 -7.76 5.25 5.65
CA PRO A 59 -6.81 4.19 5.27
C PRO A 59 -6.71 3.93 3.76
N LEU A 60 -7.81 4.11 3.02
CA LEU A 60 -7.83 3.91 1.57
C LEU A 60 -6.93 4.92 0.82
N TRP A 61 -6.86 6.17 1.26
CA TRP A 61 -5.96 7.19 0.69
C TRP A 61 -4.55 7.03 1.22
N ARG A 62 -4.44 6.87 2.54
CA ARG A 62 -3.16 6.76 3.24
C ARG A 62 -2.30 5.65 2.66
N TYR A 63 -2.88 4.47 2.42
CA TYR A 63 -2.16 3.34 1.84
C TYR A 63 -2.15 3.34 0.31
N GLY A 64 -2.79 4.32 -0.36
CA GLY A 64 -2.80 4.43 -1.82
C GLY A 64 -3.66 3.38 -2.53
N LEU A 65 -4.70 2.87 -1.85
CA LEU A 65 -5.73 2.09 -2.55
C LEU A 65 -6.57 3.01 -3.45
N LEU A 66 -6.87 4.21 -2.96
CA LEU A 66 -7.47 5.30 -3.71
C LEU A 66 -6.42 6.41 -3.88
N SER A 67 -6.46 7.10 -5.02
CA SER A 67 -5.65 8.27 -5.31
C SER A 67 -6.51 9.33 -6.01
N ALA A 68 -6.26 10.60 -5.69
CA ALA A 68 -6.98 11.75 -6.20
C ALA A 68 -5.99 12.65 -6.94
N ALA A 69 -6.42 13.25 -8.05
CA ALA A 69 -5.54 14.05 -8.89
C ALA A 69 -5.08 15.36 -8.22
N LEU A 70 -5.82 15.85 -7.21
CA LEU A 70 -5.58 17.12 -6.53
C LEU A 70 -5.79 16.97 -5.03
N GLU A 71 -4.85 17.54 -4.27
CA GLU A 71 -4.95 17.79 -2.83
C GLU A 71 -5.22 19.29 -2.59
N PRO A 72 -6.13 19.68 -1.68
CA PRO A 72 -6.95 18.83 -0.83
C PRO A 72 -7.99 18.01 -1.61
N LEU A 73 -8.38 16.86 -1.06
CA LEU A 73 -9.38 15.96 -1.63
C LEU A 73 -10.71 16.70 -1.92
N GLY A 74 -10.93 17.04 -3.20
CA GLY A 74 -12.14 17.69 -3.66
C GLY A 74 -13.29 16.71 -3.85
N TRP A 75 -14.53 17.14 -3.59
CA TRP A 75 -15.73 16.34 -3.84
C TRP A 75 -15.88 15.92 -5.31
N ASP A 76 -15.47 16.81 -6.21
CA ASP A 76 -15.50 16.61 -7.66
C ASP A 76 -14.16 16.07 -8.22
N ALA A 77 -13.19 15.77 -7.35
CA ALA A 77 -11.92 15.21 -7.78
C ALA A 77 -12.13 13.77 -8.28
N PRO A 78 -11.52 13.39 -9.42
CA PRO A 78 -11.56 12.02 -9.90
C PRO A 78 -11.01 11.04 -8.86
N LEU A 79 -11.83 10.04 -8.50
CA LEU A 79 -11.44 8.88 -7.73
C LEU A 79 -10.74 7.89 -8.66
N THR A 80 -9.47 7.62 -8.39
CA THR A 80 -8.70 6.65 -9.17
C THR A 80 -8.13 5.55 -8.27
N VAL A 81 -7.84 4.40 -8.87
CA VAL A 81 -7.09 3.31 -8.24
C VAL A 81 -5.82 3.12 -9.06
N ALA A 82 -4.69 2.98 -8.37
CA ALA A 82 -3.42 2.70 -9.05
C ALA A 82 -3.56 1.45 -9.95
N PRO A 83 -3.11 1.48 -11.22
CA PRO A 83 -3.33 0.36 -12.15
C PRO A 83 -2.84 -0.99 -11.64
N LEU A 84 -1.75 -1.00 -10.86
CA LEU A 84 -1.20 -2.20 -10.24
C LEU A 84 -2.16 -2.83 -9.22
N ILE A 85 -2.81 -1.99 -8.41
CA ILE A 85 -3.81 -2.42 -7.42
C ILE A 85 -5.10 -2.86 -8.12
N ALA A 86 -5.56 -2.08 -9.11
CA ALA A 86 -6.77 -2.42 -9.85
C ALA A 86 -6.65 -3.79 -10.53
N ARG A 87 -5.51 -4.08 -11.18
CA ARG A 87 -5.22 -5.40 -11.75
C ARG A 87 -5.23 -6.51 -10.69
N GLN A 88 -4.64 -6.27 -9.52
CA GLN A 88 -4.62 -7.25 -8.43
C GLN A 88 -6.02 -7.54 -7.85
N LEU A 89 -6.92 -6.56 -7.82
CA LEU A 89 -8.27 -6.70 -7.27
C LEU A 89 -9.25 -7.31 -8.27
N LEU A 90 -9.09 -7.00 -9.56
CA LEU A 90 -10.03 -7.38 -10.63
C LEU A 90 -9.66 -8.67 -11.34
N LEU A 91 -8.36 -9.00 -11.40
CA LEU A 91 -7.86 -10.12 -12.19
C LEU A 91 -7.14 -11.12 -11.29
N THR A 92 -7.05 -12.36 -11.76
CA THR A 92 -6.11 -13.33 -11.19
C THR A 92 -4.71 -12.71 -11.19
N PRO A 93 -3.96 -12.74 -10.06
CA PRO A 93 -2.67 -12.08 -9.94
C PRO A 93 -1.71 -12.48 -11.07
N ALA A 94 -1.59 -11.62 -12.08
CA ALA A 94 -0.60 -11.76 -13.13
C ALA A 94 0.74 -11.19 -12.65
N GLY A 95 1.79 -11.43 -13.44
CA GLY A 95 3.20 -11.20 -13.10
C GLY A 95 3.53 -9.86 -12.44
N LEU A 96 4.68 -9.82 -11.77
CA LEU A 96 5.17 -8.62 -11.09
C LEU A 96 5.62 -7.54 -12.08
N PRO A 97 5.63 -6.25 -11.67
CA PRO A 97 6.32 -5.20 -12.42
C PRO A 97 7.78 -5.57 -12.68
N ALA A 98 8.35 -5.08 -13.78
CA ALA A 98 9.73 -5.43 -14.18
C ALA A 98 10.78 -5.08 -13.11
N ASP A 99 10.52 -4.02 -12.34
CA ASP A 99 11.42 -3.51 -11.31
C ASP A 99 11.27 -4.23 -9.96
N VAL A 100 10.41 -5.24 -9.89
CA VAL A 100 10.10 -5.99 -8.67
C VAL A 100 10.35 -7.47 -8.89
N SER A 101 11.18 -8.06 -8.04
CA SER A 101 11.45 -9.49 -8.03
C SER A 101 10.79 -10.16 -6.81
N LEU A 102 10.39 -11.43 -6.96
CA LEU A 102 9.87 -12.22 -5.85
C LEU A 102 11.00 -13.05 -5.24
N TRP A 103 11.33 -12.78 -3.98
CA TRP A 103 12.22 -13.61 -3.20
C TRP A 103 11.40 -14.64 -2.41
N SER A 104 11.37 -15.85 -2.97
CA SER A 104 10.73 -17.00 -2.33
C SER A 104 11.67 -17.67 -1.33
N TRP A 105 11.14 -18.60 -0.54
CA TRP A 105 11.98 -19.50 0.26
C TRP A 105 12.76 -20.41 -0.71
N GLY A 106 14.06 -20.16 -0.86
CA GLY A 106 14.94 -21.04 -1.61
C GLY A 106 15.36 -22.26 -0.79
N GLU A 107 15.74 -23.34 -1.46
CA GLU A 107 16.34 -24.53 -0.81
C GLU A 107 17.84 -24.35 -0.51
N ALA A 108 18.45 -23.29 -1.04
CA ALA A 108 19.87 -23.02 -0.87
C ALA A 108 20.29 -22.96 0.61
N PRO A 109 21.53 -23.33 0.94
CA PRO A 109 22.06 -23.14 2.29
C PRO A 109 22.09 -21.65 2.60
N LEU A 110 21.26 -21.24 3.54
CA LEU A 110 21.11 -19.87 3.99
C LEU A 110 21.91 -19.65 5.28
N PRO A 111 22.40 -18.43 5.52
CA PRO A 111 23.12 -18.12 6.75
C PRO A 111 22.22 -18.34 7.97
N SER A 112 22.82 -18.74 9.09
CA SER A 112 22.11 -18.77 10.37
C SER A 112 21.72 -17.36 10.78
N LEU A 113 20.43 -17.13 11.03
CA LEU A 113 19.97 -15.87 11.59
C LEU A 113 20.53 -15.68 13.00
N SER A 114 20.86 -14.42 13.33
CA SER A 114 21.13 -14.01 14.70
C SER A 114 19.90 -14.26 15.59
N ALA A 115 20.09 -14.30 16.92
CA ALA A 115 18.98 -14.47 17.86
C ALA A 115 17.89 -13.39 17.68
N SER A 116 18.28 -12.13 17.45
CA SER A 116 17.34 -11.04 17.16
C SER A 116 16.61 -11.24 15.82
N GLY A 117 17.32 -11.69 14.79
CA GLY A 117 16.72 -12.03 13.48
C GLY A 117 15.69 -13.15 13.57
N GLN A 118 15.98 -14.19 14.38
CA GLN A 118 15.03 -15.29 14.63
C GLN A 118 13.76 -14.79 15.34
N VAL A 119 13.91 -13.98 16.39
CA VAL A 119 12.75 -13.41 17.10
C VAL A 119 11.89 -12.55 16.17
N MET A 120 12.51 -11.71 15.33
CA MET A 120 11.79 -10.89 14.37
C MET A 120 11.04 -11.74 13.35
N ALA A 121 11.70 -12.75 12.76
CA ALA A 121 11.05 -13.61 11.78
C ALA A 121 9.88 -14.41 12.37
N GLN A 122 9.98 -14.86 13.63
CA GLN A 122 8.86 -15.49 14.33
C GLN A 122 7.70 -14.52 14.57
N ARG A 123 7.96 -13.25 14.92
CA ARG A 123 6.90 -12.23 15.03
C ARG A 123 6.21 -11.95 13.70
N LEU A 124 6.97 -12.00 12.60
CA LEU A 124 6.40 -11.82 11.26
C LEU A 124 5.47 -12.97 10.85
N ARG A 125 5.77 -14.20 11.31
CA ARG A 125 4.95 -15.39 11.10
C ARG A 125 3.56 -15.30 11.73
N LEU A 126 3.42 -14.57 12.83
CA LEU A 126 2.13 -14.42 13.51
C LEU A 126 1.13 -13.69 12.61
N ALA A 127 -0.10 -14.22 12.57
CA ALA A 127 -1.21 -13.58 11.85
C ALA A 127 -1.46 -12.19 12.45
N PRO A 128 -1.48 -11.14 11.61
CA PRO A 128 -1.71 -9.79 12.13
C PRO A 128 -3.18 -9.63 12.52
N THR A 129 -3.44 -8.93 13.64
CA THR A 129 -4.81 -8.61 14.11
C THR A 129 -5.40 -7.37 13.42
N CYS A 130 -4.57 -6.61 12.71
CA CYS A 130 -4.92 -5.42 11.95
C CYS A 130 -4.12 -5.36 10.65
N LEU A 131 -4.37 -4.35 9.81
CA LEU A 131 -3.56 -4.10 8.62
C LEU A 131 -2.11 -3.83 9.06
N ARG A 132 -1.18 -4.71 8.66
CA ARG A 132 0.24 -4.60 8.99
C ARG A 132 1.06 -4.68 7.70
N ILE A 133 1.80 -3.61 7.42
CA ILE A 133 2.79 -3.54 6.35
C ILE A 133 4.16 -3.45 7.00
N VAL A 134 5.09 -4.34 6.65
CA VAL A 134 6.45 -4.33 7.20
C VAL A 134 7.44 -4.10 6.07
N PRO A 135 7.83 -2.85 5.80
CA PRO A 135 8.94 -2.59 4.89
C PRO A 135 10.24 -3.10 5.53
N ILE A 136 11.00 -3.87 4.77
CA ILE A 136 12.34 -4.34 5.13
C ILE A 136 13.32 -3.41 4.43
N GLN A 137 14.08 -2.65 5.20
CA GLN A 137 15.12 -1.78 4.66
C GLN A 137 16.48 -2.29 5.09
N ALA A 138 17.42 -2.34 4.15
CA ALA A 138 18.82 -2.61 4.45
C ALA A 138 19.65 -1.34 4.26
N ALA A 139 20.80 -1.29 4.95
CA ALA A 139 21.77 -0.23 4.73
C ALA A 139 22.29 -0.29 3.29
N ALA A 140 22.56 0.88 2.70
CA ALA A 140 23.06 0.96 1.33
C ALA A 140 24.34 0.13 1.16
N GLY A 141 24.44 -0.60 0.05
CA GLY A 141 25.60 -1.45 -0.27
C GLY A 141 25.70 -2.77 0.51
N THR A 142 24.76 -3.08 1.41
CA THR A 142 24.76 -4.36 2.11
C THR A 142 24.13 -5.48 1.28
N LEU A 143 24.73 -6.66 1.30
CA LEU A 143 24.16 -7.87 0.69
C LEU A 143 23.06 -8.44 1.61
N ALA A 144 21.90 -7.79 1.63
CA ALA A 144 20.81 -8.14 2.54
C ALA A 144 20.03 -9.39 2.12
N GLN A 145 20.09 -9.76 0.83
CA GLN A 145 19.27 -10.84 0.26
C GLN A 145 19.40 -12.18 1.01
N PRO A 146 20.60 -12.72 1.34
CA PRO A 146 20.70 -14.00 2.04
C PRO A 146 20.06 -13.97 3.44
N THR A 147 20.24 -12.87 4.17
CA THR A 147 19.63 -12.69 5.50
C THR A 147 18.12 -12.59 5.39
N ILE A 148 17.61 -11.84 4.41
CA ILE A 148 16.17 -11.70 4.18
C ILE A 148 15.57 -13.05 3.77
N GLN A 149 16.21 -13.80 2.89
CA GLN A 149 15.78 -15.16 2.53
C GLN A 149 15.79 -16.12 3.74
N ALA A 150 16.76 -16.00 4.64
CA ALA A 150 16.76 -16.76 5.89
C ALA A 150 15.57 -16.36 6.78
N MET A 151 15.20 -15.07 6.82
CA MET A 151 13.99 -14.61 7.51
C MET A 151 12.70 -15.10 6.86
N THR A 152 12.58 -15.06 5.53
CA THR A 152 11.39 -15.55 4.82
C THR A 152 11.14 -17.03 5.04
N ARG A 153 12.21 -17.83 5.19
CA ARG A 153 12.12 -19.25 5.55
C ARG A 153 11.52 -19.47 6.93
N VAL A 154 11.84 -18.62 7.91
CA VAL A 154 11.27 -18.74 9.27
C VAL A 154 9.86 -18.14 9.32
N SER A 155 9.64 -16.99 8.69
CA SER A 155 8.35 -16.31 8.70
C SER A 155 7.30 -16.96 7.79
N GLN A 156 7.73 -17.78 6.82
CA GLN A 156 6.90 -18.36 5.76
C GLN A 156 6.16 -17.29 4.94
N ARG A 157 6.77 -16.11 4.80
CA ARG A 157 6.24 -14.97 4.04
C ARG A 157 7.20 -14.63 2.89
N PRO A 158 6.75 -14.59 1.63
CA PRO A 158 7.58 -14.15 0.52
C PRO A 158 7.92 -12.67 0.67
N VAL A 159 9.02 -12.25 0.06
CA VAL A 159 9.40 -10.83 -0.02
C VAL A 159 9.36 -10.36 -1.46
N LEU A 160 8.67 -9.26 -1.71
CA LEU A 160 8.79 -8.49 -2.94
C LEU A 160 10.00 -7.57 -2.80
N ALA A 161 11.00 -7.73 -3.66
CA ALA A 161 12.20 -6.92 -3.63
C ALA A 161 12.20 -5.92 -4.78
N LEU A 162 12.24 -4.65 -4.42
CA LEU A 162 12.43 -3.56 -5.36
C LEU A 162 13.89 -3.53 -5.83
N SER A 163 14.09 -3.39 -7.12
CA SER A 163 15.43 -3.25 -7.72
C SER A 163 16.15 -1.99 -7.22
N ASP A 164 17.48 -2.07 -7.06
CA ASP A 164 18.33 -0.97 -6.57
C ASP A 164 18.25 0.32 -7.41
N TRP A 165 17.98 0.17 -8.71
CA TRP A 165 17.89 1.26 -9.68
C TRP A 165 16.46 1.79 -9.88
N ALA A 166 15.46 1.24 -9.19
CA ALA A 166 14.08 1.63 -9.35
C ALA A 166 13.85 3.06 -8.81
N VAL A 167 13.53 3.99 -9.71
CA VAL A 167 13.06 5.32 -9.34
C VAL A 167 11.58 5.24 -8.99
N THR A 168 11.30 5.04 -7.71
CA THR A 168 9.93 4.99 -7.20
C THR A 168 9.54 6.35 -6.60
N GLY A 169 8.53 6.99 -7.18
CA GLY A 169 7.83 8.11 -6.55
C GLY A 169 6.86 7.65 -5.45
N ASP A 170 6.36 8.57 -4.63
CA ASP A 170 5.58 8.25 -3.43
C ASP A 170 4.31 7.41 -3.72
N GLU A 171 3.55 7.78 -4.75
CA GLU A 171 2.34 7.04 -5.15
C GLU A 171 2.65 5.62 -5.64
N ALA A 172 3.77 5.45 -6.35
CA ALA A 172 4.24 4.13 -6.78
C ALA A 172 4.67 3.28 -5.58
N LEU A 173 5.31 3.89 -4.57
CA LEU A 173 5.71 3.18 -3.35
C LEU A 173 4.49 2.76 -2.52
N LYS A 174 3.50 3.64 -2.34
CA LYS A 174 2.22 3.31 -1.68
C LYS A 174 1.52 2.15 -2.41
N SER A 175 1.48 2.20 -3.74
CA SER A 175 0.92 1.13 -4.56
C SER A 175 1.65 -0.21 -4.37
N LEU A 176 2.99 -0.20 -4.26
CA LEU A 176 3.77 -1.40 -4.01
C LEU A 176 3.55 -1.95 -2.59
N LEU A 177 3.47 -1.09 -1.58
CA LEU A 177 3.17 -1.46 -0.20
C LEU A 177 1.79 -2.12 -0.10
N THR A 178 0.78 -1.53 -0.75
CA THR A 178 -0.58 -2.08 -0.80
C THR A 178 -0.65 -3.37 -1.61
N LEU A 179 0.10 -3.48 -2.71
CA LEU A 179 0.23 -4.74 -3.44
C LEU A 179 0.83 -5.84 -2.55
N ALA A 180 1.91 -5.52 -1.83
CA ALA A 180 2.55 -6.47 -0.93
C ALA A 180 1.59 -6.95 0.16
N TRP A 181 0.81 -6.04 0.74
CA TRP A 181 -0.25 -6.35 1.69
C TRP A 181 -1.34 -7.26 1.09
N LEU A 182 -1.90 -6.91 -0.08
CA LEU A 182 -2.93 -7.71 -0.76
C LEU A 182 -2.45 -9.12 -1.11
N ARG A 183 -1.14 -9.31 -1.33
CA ARG A 183 -0.52 -10.60 -1.63
C ARG A 183 -0.01 -11.35 -0.40
N GLY A 184 -0.10 -10.77 0.79
CA GLY A 184 0.45 -11.36 2.02
C GLY A 184 1.98 -11.48 2.01
N THR A 185 2.66 -10.63 1.26
CA THR A 185 4.12 -10.58 1.13
C THR A 185 4.71 -9.38 1.86
N ASP A 186 5.96 -9.46 2.26
CA ASP A 186 6.72 -8.32 2.80
C ASP A 186 7.39 -7.54 1.64
N LEU A 187 7.75 -6.28 1.84
CA LEU A 187 8.39 -5.45 0.81
C LEU A 187 9.81 -5.09 1.22
N TYR A 188 10.80 -5.52 0.44
CA TYR A 188 12.19 -5.08 0.58
C TYR A 188 12.44 -3.80 -0.22
N LEU A 189 13.05 -2.84 0.46
CA LEU A 189 13.43 -1.55 -0.08
C LEU A 189 14.95 -1.37 0.03
N PRO A 190 15.65 -1.17 -1.09
CA PRO A 190 17.09 -0.98 -1.07
C PRO A 190 17.45 0.33 -0.38
N GLY A 191 18.56 0.35 0.35
CA GLY A 191 19.06 1.57 0.99
C GLY A 191 19.44 2.61 -0.07
N ARG A 192 18.94 3.85 0.06
CA ARG A 192 19.33 4.98 -0.79
C ARG A 192 20.41 5.81 -0.08
N SER A 193 21.59 5.90 -0.69
CA SER A 193 22.60 6.91 -0.34
C SER A 193 22.40 8.11 -1.25
N VAL A 194 22.20 9.29 -0.68
CA VAL A 194 22.28 10.54 -1.44
C VAL A 194 23.64 11.13 -1.17
N LYS A 195 24.49 11.21 -2.21
CA LYS A 195 25.75 11.94 -2.13
C LYS A 195 25.44 13.43 -1.98
N THR A 196 25.27 13.91 -0.75
CA THR A 196 25.40 15.33 -0.44
C THR A 196 26.86 15.71 -0.66
N GLY A 197 27.11 16.75 -1.46
CA GLY A 197 28.46 17.16 -1.90
C GLY A 197 29.46 17.58 -0.81
N GLY A 198 29.19 17.31 0.47
CA GLY A 198 30.11 17.48 1.57
C GLY A 198 30.07 16.28 2.51
N GLY A 199 31.10 15.43 2.44
CA GLY A 199 31.64 14.56 3.50
C GLY A 199 30.77 13.49 4.15
N ASP A 200 29.53 13.80 4.53
CA ASP A 200 28.67 12.93 5.31
C ASP A 200 27.61 12.30 4.41
N ASP A 201 27.75 11.00 4.16
CA ASP A 201 26.78 10.18 3.45
C ASP A 201 25.58 9.92 4.38
N GLN A 202 24.62 10.85 4.39
CA GLN A 202 23.38 10.64 5.13
C GLN A 202 22.50 9.67 4.34
N SER A 203 22.20 8.51 4.92
CA SER A 203 21.20 7.60 4.40
C SER A 203 19.84 8.29 4.41
N GLN A 204 19.38 8.75 3.24
CA GLN A 204 18.01 9.24 3.11
C GLN A 204 17.08 8.04 3.06
N GLY A 205 16.23 7.90 4.08
CA GLY A 205 15.11 6.97 4.06
C GLY A 205 14.08 7.34 2.98
N TYR A 206 13.01 6.56 2.90
CA TYR A 206 11.89 6.85 2.01
C TYR A 206 10.93 7.81 2.72
N PRO A 207 10.75 9.07 2.27
CA PRO A 207 9.89 10.05 2.94
C PRO A 207 8.45 9.56 3.11
N ALA A 208 7.91 8.88 2.09
CA ALA A 208 6.59 8.27 2.15
C ALA A 208 6.44 7.22 3.26
N LEU A 209 7.51 6.48 3.62
CA LEU A 209 7.45 5.57 4.78
C LEU A 209 7.42 6.32 6.11
N GLN A 210 8.14 7.44 6.21
CA GLN A 210 8.12 8.27 7.42
C GLN A 210 6.74 8.90 7.62
N ALA A 211 6.12 9.40 6.55
CA ALA A 211 4.76 9.91 6.58
C ALA A 211 3.74 8.82 6.98
N LEU A 212 3.92 7.60 6.49
CA LEU A 212 3.10 6.45 6.87
C LEU A 212 3.29 6.04 8.33
N ALA A 213 4.51 6.15 8.88
CA ALA A 213 4.81 5.80 10.25
C ALA A 213 4.28 6.85 11.25
N GLY A 214 4.49 8.15 10.98
CA GLY A 214 4.06 9.23 11.89
C GLY A 214 2.55 9.25 12.14
N ALA A 215 1.75 8.94 11.13
CA ALA A 215 0.30 8.88 11.28
C ALA A 215 -0.22 7.63 12.04
N ALA A 216 0.64 6.65 12.37
CA ALA A 216 0.22 5.46 13.11
C ALA A 216 0.08 5.74 14.62
N ASP A 217 0.88 6.68 15.13
CA ASP A 217 0.84 7.07 16.55
C ASP A 217 -0.40 7.91 16.88
N ASP A 218 -0.93 8.68 15.92
CA ASP A 218 -2.16 9.48 16.10
C ASP A 218 -3.44 8.62 16.15
N GLY A 219 -3.36 7.34 15.74
CA GLY A 219 -4.51 6.43 15.58
C GLY A 219 -4.72 5.42 16.71
N VAL A 220 -3.91 5.44 17.78
CA VAL A 220 -4.13 4.59 18.96
C VAL A 220 -5.31 5.16 19.75
N LEU A 221 -6.52 4.93 19.25
CA LEU A 221 -7.73 4.97 20.07
C LEU A 221 -7.51 3.98 21.22
N ALA A 222 -7.44 4.52 22.44
CA ALA A 222 -7.37 3.73 23.66
C ALA A 222 -8.41 2.60 23.61
N PRO A 223 -8.09 1.37 24.07
CA PRO A 223 -9.08 0.32 24.19
C PRO A 223 -10.20 0.82 25.10
N GLY A 224 -11.34 1.16 24.50
CA GLY A 224 -12.51 1.64 25.19
C GLY A 224 -12.88 0.66 26.30
N ALA A 225 -12.94 1.18 27.52
CA ALA A 225 -13.38 0.47 28.70
C ALA A 225 -14.72 -0.21 28.41
N MET A 226 -14.72 -1.55 28.46
CA MET A 226 -15.92 -2.34 28.68
C MET A 226 -16.48 -1.93 30.04
N ALA A 227 -17.50 -1.08 30.05
CA ALA A 227 -18.36 -0.89 31.21
C ALA A 227 -19.40 -2.03 31.22
N PRO A 228 -19.58 -2.74 32.34
CA PRO A 228 -20.64 -3.72 32.49
C PRO A 228 -21.93 -3.02 32.89
N HIS A 229 -23.03 -3.27 32.16
CA HIS A 229 -24.39 -3.34 32.70
C HIS A 229 -25.27 -4.15 31.75
#